data_AF-A3XK86-F1
#
_entry.id   AF-A3XK86-F1
#
_cell.length_a   1.000
_cell.length_b   1.000
_cell.length_c   1.000
_cell.angle_alpha   90.00
_cell.angle_beta   90.00
_cell.angle_gamma   90.00
#
_symmetry.space_group_name_H-M   'P 1'
#
loop_
_entity.id
_entity.type
_entity.pdbx_description
1 polymer ?
#
loop_
_entity_poly.entity_id
_entity_poly.type
_entity_poly.pdbx_seq_one_letter_code
_entity_poly.pdbx_strand_id
1 'polypeptide(L)'
;MTALSLSQTHAKDTNTATDWTGTYNTNFGQIILHQKANYVVGTYRDLGGIRSMYVSNNQLIGVFYNNGKEGHFKFTKTAKGFTGKWGWTYKLEGGSWDGNLVADVKQHYLKGQWNTDYEDLFLIHSPTGIVAGHYGDKGGMIWGKYAGTKIFTGNYTNALGREPRTCSFIFTDNNTFKGKFDANEYGSWNGTRVRENTTTSSTTDRSTAPQPKFKLKITLNSFKCNGADNLFNREQGFVYVVPSLQTMGVDVKPGNFNIQTGDQKVSEHRSSLYTPDARFKENYPVGTAIQINNSAVYPIIYPINLFQPGRYAAKMQFVFREFPVISKGGALVFAENERINAKRNIELKEVLKFLSGQTRAEDYPLVNGTNGRRRLPNSNDTFWLESIGGKRYVRGYGDIIEPKKGKIRFGYHYTMELLPL
;
A
#
# COMPACT_ATOMS: atom_id res chain seq x y z
N MET A 1 -34.75 46.24 -24.47
CA MET A 1 -34.57 45.09 -23.56
C MET A 1 -33.91 43.99 -24.36
N THR A 2 -32.60 43.83 -24.21
CA THR A 2 -31.84 42.76 -24.85
C THR A 2 -30.71 42.40 -23.90
N ALA A 3 -30.72 41.17 -23.41
CA ALA A 3 -29.73 40.65 -22.47
C ALA A 3 -28.39 40.44 -23.20
N LEU A 4 -27.33 41.06 -22.69
CA LEU A 4 -25.95 40.75 -23.03
C LEU A 4 -25.43 39.72 -22.02
N SER A 5 -25.30 38.48 -22.45
CA SER A 5 -24.61 37.42 -21.72
C SER A 5 -23.11 37.68 -21.73
N LEU A 6 -22.52 37.95 -20.57
CA LEU A 6 -21.07 37.90 -20.38
C LEU A 6 -20.67 36.46 -20.04
N SER A 7 -20.29 35.72 -21.07
CA SER A 7 -19.46 34.51 -20.93
C SER A 7 -18.06 34.94 -20.48
N GLN A 8 -17.77 34.86 -19.19
CA GLN A 8 -16.39 34.85 -18.71
C GLN A 8 -15.83 33.44 -18.95
N THR A 9 -15.22 33.28 -20.11
CA THR A 9 -14.14 32.32 -20.33
C THR A 9 -13.13 32.49 -19.20
N HIS A 10 -13.10 31.53 -18.28
CA HIS A 10 -11.99 31.38 -17.35
C HIS A 10 -10.77 31.01 -18.19
N ALA A 11 -10.03 32.03 -18.63
CA ALA A 11 -8.65 31.85 -19.01
C ALA A 11 -8.00 31.13 -17.85
N LYS A 12 -7.49 29.93 -18.12
CA LYS A 12 -6.67 29.16 -17.21
C LYS A 12 -5.42 30.00 -16.96
N ASP A 13 -5.44 30.84 -15.94
CA ASP A 13 -4.25 31.52 -15.44
C ASP A 13 -3.25 30.44 -15.06
N THR A 14 -2.28 30.19 -15.94
CA THR A 14 -1.14 29.30 -15.74
C THR A 14 -0.08 29.93 -14.85
N ASN A 15 -0.52 30.63 -13.79
CA ASN A 15 0.38 31.08 -12.75
C ASN A 15 0.60 29.87 -11.84
N THR A 16 1.75 29.22 -11.94
CA THR A 16 2.12 28.05 -11.15
C THR A 16 2.08 28.42 -9.67
N ALA A 17 0.97 28.14 -8.99
CA ALA A 17 0.86 28.31 -7.55
C ALA A 17 2.04 27.61 -6.88
N THR A 18 2.75 28.32 -6.00
CA THR A 18 3.90 27.74 -5.30
C THR A 18 3.44 26.52 -4.51
N ASP A 19 4.11 25.38 -4.68
CA ASP A 19 3.74 24.15 -3.97
C ASP A 19 4.01 24.30 -2.47
N TRP A 20 2.96 24.15 -1.67
CA TRP A 20 2.99 24.18 -0.21
C TRP A 20 3.16 22.80 0.41
N THR A 21 3.11 21.74 -0.37
CA THR A 21 3.27 20.35 0.11
C THR A 21 4.60 20.18 0.83
N GLY A 22 4.57 19.48 1.97
CA GLY A 22 5.76 19.12 2.73
C GLY A 22 5.58 19.24 4.24
N THR A 23 6.64 18.90 4.95
CA THR A 23 6.71 18.97 6.41
C THR A 23 7.49 20.19 6.86
N TYR A 24 6.95 20.94 7.83
CA TYR A 24 7.59 22.14 8.36
C TYR A 24 7.70 22.07 9.88
N ASN A 25 8.89 22.34 10.39
CA ASN A 25 9.08 22.61 11.81
C ASN A 25 8.83 24.10 12.05
N THR A 26 7.82 24.41 12.85
CA THR A 26 7.44 25.80 13.16
C THR A 26 7.75 26.15 14.62
N ASN A 27 7.74 27.44 14.93
CA ASN A 27 7.79 27.94 16.31
C ASN A 27 6.59 27.49 17.18
N PHE A 28 5.55 26.93 16.57
CA PHE A 28 4.43 26.29 17.24
C PHE A 28 4.38 24.78 16.99
N GLY A 29 5.51 24.13 16.70
CA GLY A 29 5.59 22.69 16.44
C GLY A 29 5.33 22.30 14.99
N GLN A 30 5.29 21.00 14.71
CA GLN A 30 5.31 20.52 13.33
C GLN A 30 3.96 20.64 12.63
N ILE A 31 4.00 21.04 11.37
CA ILE A 31 2.86 20.95 10.44
C ILE A 31 3.23 20.09 9.24
N ILE A 32 2.23 19.40 8.68
CA ILE A 32 2.36 18.63 7.45
C ILE A 32 1.29 19.14 6.50
N LEU A 33 1.68 19.68 5.35
CA LEU A 33 0.78 20.25 4.36
C LEU A 33 0.75 19.35 3.12
N HIS A 34 -0.42 19.26 2.49
CA HIS A 34 -0.59 18.67 1.17
C HIS A 34 -1.45 19.59 0.30
N GLN A 35 -0.96 19.91 -0.89
CA GLN A 35 -1.68 20.74 -1.84
C GLN A 35 -2.37 19.89 -2.91
N LYS A 36 -3.63 20.22 -3.21
CA LYS A 36 -4.39 19.70 -4.36
C LYS A 36 -4.97 20.91 -5.09
N ALA A 37 -4.48 21.18 -6.31
CA ALA A 37 -4.79 22.40 -7.04
C ALA A 37 -4.54 23.67 -6.18
N ASN A 38 -5.55 24.51 -5.97
CA ASN A 38 -5.47 25.74 -5.18
C ASN A 38 -5.92 25.54 -3.72
N TYR A 39 -5.97 24.29 -3.24
CA TYR A 39 -6.35 23.96 -1.88
C TYR A 39 -5.19 23.32 -1.15
N VAL A 40 -4.98 23.74 0.09
CA VAL A 40 -4.00 23.15 1.00
C VAL A 40 -4.74 22.66 2.23
N VAL A 41 -4.50 21.41 2.61
CA VAL A 41 -4.92 20.86 3.90
C VAL A 41 -3.71 20.35 4.64
N GLY A 42 -3.81 20.22 5.96
CA GLY A 42 -2.69 19.73 6.72
C GLY A 42 -3.01 19.37 8.15
N THR A 43 -2.03 18.74 8.80
CA THR A 43 -2.04 18.45 10.23
C THR A 43 -1.23 19.51 10.97
N TYR A 44 -1.64 19.83 12.19
CA TYR A 44 -0.98 20.75 13.10
C TYR A 44 -0.77 20.08 14.46
N ARG A 45 0.51 19.78 14.77
CA ARG A 45 0.91 19.18 16.05
C ARG A 45 0.07 17.94 16.40
N ASP A 46 -0.11 17.70 17.68
CA ASP A 46 -1.11 16.86 18.33
C ASP A 46 -2.45 17.59 18.59
N LEU A 47 -2.66 18.76 17.95
CA LEU A 47 -3.73 19.70 18.29
C LEU A 47 -4.90 19.71 17.29
N GLY A 48 -4.63 19.64 15.97
CA GLY A 48 -5.71 19.69 14.98
C GLY A 48 -5.27 19.85 13.53
N GLY A 49 -6.15 20.39 12.69
CA GLY A 49 -5.96 20.50 11.24
C GLY A 49 -5.71 21.92 10.73
N ILE A 50 -5.24 22.05 9.49
CA ILE A 50 -5.04 23.31 8.74
C ILE A 50 -5.79 23.21 7.43
N ARG A 51 -6.47 24.28 7.00
CA ARG A 51 -7.03 24.43 5.64
C ARG A 51 -6.73 25.80 5.05
N SER A 52 -6.50 25.86 3.75
CA SER A 52 -6.45 27.10 2.97
C SER A 52 -7.85 27.71 2.85
N MET A 53 -7.94 29.03 2.95
CA MET A 53 -9.04 29.83 2.38
C MET A 53 -8.65 30.39 1.01
N TYR A 54 -7.38 30.72 0.83
CA TYR A 54 -6.86 31.34 -0.37
C TYR A 54 -5.38 30.98 -0.57
N VAL A 55 -5.01 30.63 -1.81
CA VAL A 55 -3.64 30.35 -2.24
C VAL A 55 -3.35 31.23 -3.45
N SER A 56 -2.31 32.06 -3.37
CA SER A 56 -1.88 32.88 -4.51
C SER A 56 -0.40 33.14 -4.49
N ASN A 57 0.30 32.94 -5.62
CA ASN A 57 1.73 33.17 -5.74
C ASN A 57 2.51 32.49 -4.60
N ASN A 58 3.01 33.27 -3.65
CA ASN A 58 3.76 32.86 -2.48
C ASN A 58 2.98 33.00 -1.16
N GLN A 59 1.67 33.26 -1.19
CA GLN A 59 0.84 33.42 0.00
C GLN A 59 -0.13 32.26 0.19
N LEU A 60 -0.21 31.77 1.42
CA LEU A 60 -1.22 30.84 1.88
C LEU A 60 -1.96 31.48 3.05
N ILE A 61 -3.23 31.81 2.84
CA ILE A 61 -4.12 32.35 3.87
C ILE A 61 -5.11 31.24 4.21
N GLY A 62 -5.32 31.02 5.50
CA GLY A 62 -6.19 29.93 5.91
C GLY A 62 -6.58 29.94 7.37
N VAL A 63 -7.08 28.78 7.76
CA VAL A 63 -7.64 28.50 9.07
C VAL A 63 -6.90 27.32 9.68
N PHE A 64 -6.64 27.37 10.98
CA PHE A 64 -6.15 26.24 11.75
C PHE A 64 -7.11 25.92 12.90
N TYR A 65 -7.14 24.65 13.28
CA TYR A 65 -7.90 24.15 14.41
C TYR A 65 -6.95 23.75 15.52
N ASN A 66 -7.15 24.30 16.70
CA ASN A 66 -6.41 23.97 17.91
C ASN A 66 -7.38 23.43 18.96
N ASN A 67 -7.44 22.10 19.12
CA ASN A 67 -8.39 21.42 20.01
C ASN A 67 -9.85 21.89 19.80
N GLY A 68 -10.25 22.03 18.54
CA GLY A 68 -11.60 22.46 18.15
C GLY A 68 -11.79 23.98 18.08
N LYS A 69 -10.87 24.78 18.62
CA LYS A 69 -10.91 26.24 18.47
C LYS A 69 -10.35 26.66 17.11
N GLU A 70 -11.11 27.46 16.38
CA GLU A 70 -10.72 28.01 15.08
C GLU A 70 -9.82 29.24 15.25
N GLY A 71 -8.78 29.36 14.41
CA GLY A 71 -7.94 30.54 14.29
C GLY A 71 -7.46 30.73 12.85
N HIS A 72 -6.92 31.91 12.53
CA HIS A 72 -6.53 32.31 11.19
C HIS A 72 -5.02 32.45 11.07
N PHE A 73 -4.50 32.25 9.86
CA PHE A 73 -3.09 32.45 9.55
C PHE A 73 -2.87 33.04 8.16
N LYS A 74 -1.71 33.65 7.98
CA LYS A 74 -1.16 34.06 6.68
C LYS A 74 0.31 33.68 6.62
N PHE A 75 0.67 32.79 5.71
CA PHE A 75 2.05 32.38 5.44
C PHE A 75 2.52 32.99 4.12
N THR A 76 3.80 33.33 4.08
CA THR A 76 4.53 33.79 2.89
C THR A 76 5.71 32.84 2.66
N LYS A 77 5.71 32.15 1.51
CA LYS A 77 6.70 31.14 1.17
C LYS A 77 8.10 31.78 1.04
N THR A 78 9.11 31.07 1.51
CA THR A 78 10.53 31.39 1.35
C THR A 78 11.27 30.19 0.75
N ALA A 79 12.52 30.37 0.35
CA ALA A 79 13.34 29.29 -0.20
C ALA A 79 13.56 28.12 0.77
N LYS A 80 13.48 28.37 2.09
CA LYS A 80 13.73 27.38 3.15
C LYS A 80 12.47 27.02 3.94
N GLY A 81 11.28 27.46 3.52
CA GLY A 81 10.04 27.26 4.27
C GLY A 81 9.04 28.39 4.07
N PHE A 82 8.64 29.04 5.16
CA PHE A 82 7.78 30.23 5.14
C PHE A 82 7.98 31.11 6.37
N THR A 83 7.63 32.38 6.24
CA THR A 83 7.35 33.27 7.36
C THR A 83 5.86 33.54 7.46
N GLY A 84 5.34 33.92 8.63
CA GLY A 84 3.89 34.05 8.76
C GLY A 84 3.40 34.79 9.98
N LYS A 85 2.09 35.01 10.01
CA LYS A 85 1.34 35.55 11.15
C LYS A 85 0.11 34.71 11.45
N TRP A 86 -0.33 34.71 12.69
CA TRP A 86 -1.53 34.00 13.14
C TRP A 86 -2.35 34.85 14.10
N GLY A 87 -3.62 34.49 14.30
CA GLY A 87 -4.46 35.07 15.34
C GLY A 87 -5.77 34.30 15.51
N TRP A 88 -6.46 34.51 16.64
CA TRP A 88 -7.80 33.94 16.83
C TRP A 88 -8.88 34.61 16.00
N THR A 89 -8.55 35.74 15.34
CA THR A 89 -9.40 36.47 14.41
C THR A 89 -8.62 36.76 13.12
N TYR A 90 -9.32 37.22 12.08
CA TYR A 90 -8.71 37.61 10.80
C TYR A 90 -7.69 38.76 10.89
N LYS A 91 -7.58 39.44 12.04
CA LYS A 91 -6.59 40.49 12.27
C LYS A 91 -5.16 39.99 12.46
N LEU A 92 -4.97 38.68 12.71
CA LEU A 92 -3.66 38.03 12.85
C LEU A 92 -2.75 38.65 13.94
N GLU A 93 -3.33 38.99 15.08
CA GLU A 93 -2.66 39.66 16.23
C GLU A 93 -1.96 38.69 17.20
N GLY A 94 -1.98 37.39 16.93
CA GLY A 94 -1.34 36.35 17.76
C GLY A 94 0.18 36.29 17.64
N GLY A 95 0.77 37.01 16.68
CA GLY A 95 2.22 37.11 16.47
C GLY A 95 2.72 36.29 15.28
N SER A 96 4.04 36.08 15.22
CA SER A 96 4.70 35.39 14.11
C SER A 96 4.48 33.88 14.17
N TRP A 97 4.21 33.26 13.02
CA TRP A 97 4.18 31.82 12.83
C TRP A 97 5.07 31.45 11.65
N ASP A 98 6.30 31.09 11.96
CA ASP A 98 7.35 30.84 10.97
C ASP A 98 7.67 29.34 10.93
N GLY A 99 7.98 28.82 9.73
CA GLY A 99 8.22 27.41 9.51
C GLY A 99 9.40 27.14 8.59
N ASN A 100 10.28 26.24 9.00
CA ASN A 100 11.36 25.74 8.16
C ASN A 100 10.94 24.41 7.52
N LEU A 101 11.09 24.31 6.20
CA LEU A 101 10.91 23.05 5.47
C LEU A 101 11.96 22.06 5.95
N VAL A 102 11.52 20.86 6.29
CA VAL A 102 12.38 19.76 6.73
C VAL A 102 12.13 18.53 5.88
N ALA A 103 12.98 17.52 6.02
CA ALA A 103 12.72 16.22 5.43
C ALA A 103 11.34 15.71 5.90
N ASP A 104 10.57 15.16 4.97
CA ASP A 104 9.22 14.72 5.27
C ASP A 104 9.19 13.70 6.40
N VAL A 105 8.37 13.96 7.41
CA VAL A 105 8.20 13.01 8.49
C VAL A 105 7.43 11.79 8.01
N LYS A 106 7.83 10.63 8.53
CA LYS A 106 7.13 9.38 8.33
C LYS A 106 5.69 9.49 8.80
N GLN A 107 4.77 9.56 7.84
CA GLN A 107 3.33 9.56 8.10
C GLN A 107 2.81 8.15 8.38
N HIS A 108 1.73 8.05 9.14
CA HIS A 108 1.10 6.77 9.50
C HIS A 108 0.25 6.20 8.36
N TYR A 109 -0.19 4.95 8.55
CA TYR A 109 -0.76 4.07 7.52
C TYR A 109 -1.98 4.60 6.76
N LEU A 110 -2.65 5.65 7.24
CA LEU A 110 -3.84 6.19 6.58
C LEU A 110 -3.53 7.05 5.36
N LYS A 111 -2.28 7.54 5.24
CA LYS A 111 -1.89 8.43 4.14
C LYS A 111 -2.18 7.81 2.77
N GLY A 112 -2.92 8.50 1.92
CA GLY A 112 -3.18 8.09 0.54
C GLY A 112 -4.61 8.37 0.08
N GLN A 113 -4.91 7.95 -1.15
CA GLN A 113 -6.21 8.15 -1.76
C GLN A 113 -7.19 7.01 -1.43
N TRP A 114 -8.46 7.36 -1.30
CA TRP A 114 -9.58 6.51 -0.92
C TRP A 114 -10.80 6.89 -1.76
N ASN A 115 -11.44 5.90 -2.37
CA ASN A 115 -12.78 6.06 -2.92
C ASN A 115 -13.75 5.94 -1.76
N THR A 116 -14.79 6.78 -1.73
CA THR A 116 -15.86 6.66 -0.74
C THR A 116 -17.21 6.55 -1.43
N ASP A 117 -18.25 6.23 -0.67
CA ASP A 117 -19.63 6.16 -1.18
C ASP A 117 -20.15 7.51 -1.75
N TYR A 118 -19.44 8.62 -1.50
CA TYR A 118 -19.83 9.95 -1.93
C TYR A 118 -18.78 10.61 -2.84
N GLU A 119 -17.62 10.96 -2.29
CA GLU A 119 -16.57 11.71 -3.00
C GLU A 119 -15.19 11.15 -2.65
N ASP A 120 -14.20 11.44 -3.48
CA ASP A 120 -12.82 11.00 -3.25
C ASP A 120 -12.20 11.65 -2.01
N LEU A 121 -11.36 10.89 -1.33
CA LEU A 121 -10.68 11.30 -0.11
C LEU A 121 -9.17 11.08 -0.24
N PHE A 122 -8.36 12.09 0.05
CA PHE A 122 -6.92 11.93 0.21
C PHE A 122 -6.51 12.26 1.64
N LEU A 123 -6.01 11.27 2.37
CA LEU A 123 -5.60 11.43 3.77
C LEU A 123 -4.10 11.71 3.90
N ILE A 124 -3.78 12.50 4.92
CA ILE A 124 -2.48 12.78 5.53
C ILE A 124 -2.61 12.30 6.98
N HIS A 125 -1.58 11.65 7.52
CA HIS A 125 -1.64 11.13 8.88
C HIS A 125 -0.31 11.41 9.61
N SER A 126 -0.32 12.39 10.50
CA SER A 126 0.87 12.79 11.26
C SER A 126 1.30 11.74 12.27
N PRO A 127 2.59 11.70 12.65
CA PRO A 127 3.08 10.83 13.72
C PRO A 127 2.33 10.95 15.05
N THR A 128 1.76 12.13 15.33
CA THR A 128 1.00 12.47 16.53
C THR A 128 -0.43 11.91 16.54
N GLY A 129 -0.85 11.19 15.49
CA GLY A 129 -2.19 10.62 15.37
C GLY A 129 -3.25 11.61 14.85
N ILE A 130 -2.84 12.80 14.40
CA ILE A 130 -3.74 13.71 13.70
C ILE A 130 -3.87 13.26 12.25
N VAL A 131 -5.11 13.19 11.78
CA VAL A 131 -5.43 12.93 10.39
C VAL A 131 -6.03 14.21 9.81
N ALA A 132 -5.61 14.56 8.60
CA ALA A 132 -6.22 15.60 7.79
C ALA A 132 -6.37 15.08 6.36
N GLY A 133 -7.24 15.65 5.54
CA GLY A 133 -7.37 15.20 4.16
C GLY A 133 -8.21 16.09 3.28
N HIS A 134 -7.99 15.97 1.98
CA HIS A 134 -8.81 16.57 0.94
C HIS A 134 -10.06 15.72 0.74
N TYR A 135 -11.23 16.34 0.64
CA TYR A 135 -12.49 15.68 0.37
C TYR A 135 -13.20 16.30 -0.84
N GLY A 136 -13.40 15.48 -1.87
CA GLY A 136 -13.92 15.88 -3.17
C GLY A 136 -13.03 16.90 -3.90
N ASP A 137 -13.63 17.60 -4.85
CA ASP A 137 -12.95 18.60 -5.71
C ASP A 137 -13.35 20.05 -5.41
N LYS A 138 -14.29 20.26 -4.48
CA LYS A 138 -14.81 21.59 -4.11
C LYS A 138 -14.05 22.23 -2.94
N GLY A 139 -12.84 21.75 -2.64
CA GLY A 139 -12.05 22.21 -1.50
C GLY A 139 -12.57 21.74 -0.14
N GLY A 140 -13.29 20.61 -0.10
CA GLY A 140 -13.70 19.98 1.15
C GLY A 140 -12.51 19.41 1.92
N MET A 141 -12.67 19.25 3.23
CA MET A 141 -11.62 18.76 4.13
C MET A 141 -12.17 17.72 5.10
N ILE A 142 -11.33 16.77 5.51
CA ILE A 142 -11.53 15.98 6.74
C ILE A 142 -10.39 16.27 7.71
N TRP A 143 -10.66 16.32 9.02
CA TRP A 143 -9.61 16.35 10.04
C TRP A 143 -10.08 15.81 11.39
N GLY A 144 -9.15 15.28 12.17
CA GLY A 144 -9.46 14.71 13.47
C GLY A 144 -8.34 13.87 14.05
N LYS A 145 -8.68 13.03 15.02
CA LYS A 145 -7.74 12.15 15.71
C LYS A 145 -7.99 10.70 15.32
N TYR A 146 -6.90 9.98 15.09
CA TYR A 146 -6.89 8.53 14.97
C TYR A 146 -6.30 7.93 16.25
N ALA A 147 -7.15 7.29 17.05
CA ALA A 147 -6.82 6.90 18.43
C ALA A 147 -6.00 5.60 18.55
N GLY A 148 -5.33 5.14 17.48
CA GLY A 148 -4.58 3.87 17.48
C GLY A 148 -5.46 2.60 17.52
N THR A 149 -6.76 2.74 17.79
CA THR A 149 -7.75 1.66 17.95
C THR A 149 -8.52 1.34 16.66
N LYS A 150 -7.99 1.67 15.48
CA LYS A 150 -8.69 1.59 14.18
C LYS A 150 -9.85 2.57 14.01
N ILE A 151 -10.00 3.54 14.92
CA ILE A 151 -11.07 4.54 14.85
C ILE A 151 -10.47 5.93 14.64
N PHE A 152 -10.92 6.58 13.57
CA PHE A 152 -10.78 8.01 13.35
C PHE A 152 -12.06 8.72 13.80
N THR A 153 -11.92 9.78 14.60
CA THR A 153 -13.01 10.68 14.98
C THR A 153 -12.63 12.11 14.64
N GLY A 154 -13.51 12.83 13.96
CA GLY A 154 -13.19 14.15 13.48
C GLY A 154 -14.36 14.93 12.92
N ASN A 155 -14.01 15.89 12.08
CA ASN A 155 -14.94 16.74 11.36
C ASN A 155 -14.64 16.69 9.87
N TYR A 156 -15.63 17.09 9.07
CA TYR A 156 -15.48 17.28 7.64
C TYR A 156 -16.23 18.51 7.14
N THR A 157 -15.81 19.01 5.98
CA THR A 157 -16.55 19.97 5.15
C THR A 157 -16.64 19.43 3.73
N ASN A 158 -17.76 19.65 3.05
CA ASN A 158 -17.97 19.18 1.68
C ASN A 158 -17.54 20.19 0.61
N ALA A 159 -17.24 21.43 1.00
CA ALA A 159 -16.68 22.45 0.13
C ALA A 159 -15.91 23.49 0.95
N LEU A 160 -15.11 24.31 0.26
CA LEU A 160 -14.42 25.44 0.85
C LEU A 160 -15.40 26.40 1.53
N GLY A 161 -15.07 26.86 2.74
CA GLY A 161 -15.86 27.84 3.48
C GLY A 161 -17.18 27.31 4.06
N ARG A 162 -17.44 26.00 4.01
CA ARG A 162 -18.60 25.39 4.67
C ARG A 162 -18.34 25.11 6.14
N GLU A 163 -19.44 25.11 6.90
CA GLU A 163 -19.43 24.78 8.32
C GLU A 163 -18.96 23.33 8.55
N PRO A 164 -18.10 23.09 9.54
CA PRO A 164 -17.70 21.74 9.96
C PRO A 164 -18.90 20.89 10.41
N ARG A 165 -18.94 19.64 9.96
CA ARG A 165 -19.85 18.59 10.45
C ARG A 165 -19.04 17.44 11.03
N THR A 166 -19.64 16.62 11.88
CA THR A 166 -18.90 15.53 12.54
C THR A 166 -18.81 14.29 11.64
N CYS A 167 -17.70 13.55 11.73
CA CYS A 167 -17.56 12.26 11.05
C CYS A 167 -16.70 11.28 11.86
N SER A 168 -16.88 10.00 11.58
CA SER A 168 -16.12 8.93 12.23
C SER A 168 -15.92 7.75 11.28
N PHE A 169 -14.73 7.16 11.28
CA PHE A 169 -14.36 6.00 10.45
C PHE A 169 -13.81 4.87 11.30
N ILE A 170 -14.39 3.68 11.17
CA ILE A 170 -13.84 2.42 11.70
C ILE A 170 -13.14 1.71 10.56
N PHE A 171 -11.81 1.65 10.63
CA PHE A 171 -10.99 0.91 9.68
C PHE A 171 -11.11 -0.59 9.95
N THR A 172 -11.87 -1.29 9.11
CA THR A 172 -12.10 -2.73 9.20
C THR A 172 -10.84 -3.52 8.87
N ASP A 173 -10.07 -3.02 7.90
CA ASP A 173 -8.73 -3.48 7.56
C ASP A 173 -7.85 -2.31 7.06
N ASN A 174 -6.69 -2.60 6.44
CA ASN A 174 -5.77 -1.57 5.95
C ASN A 174 -6.25 -0.83 4.69
N ASN A 175 -7.28 -1.36 4.03
CA ASN A 175 -7.78 -0.94 2.73
C ASN A 175 -9.25 -0.53 2.77
N THR A 176 -9.99 -0.80 3.85
CA THR A 176 -11.42 -0.51 3.95
C THR A 176 -11.77 0.16 5.28
N PHE A 177 -12.76 1.04 5.25
CA PHE A 177 -13.39 1.55 6.45
C PHE A 177 -14.91 1.60 6.31
N LYS A 178 -15.59 1.41 7.45
CA LYS A 178 -16.99 1.77 7.63
C LYS A 178 -17.09 3.11 8.32
N GLY A 179 -17.71 4.08 7.68
CA GLY A 179 -17.81 5.43 8.20
C GLY A 179 -19.24 5.89 8.43
N LYS A 180 -19.33 7.02 9.12
CA LYS A 180 -20.55 7.79 9.33
C LYS A 180 -20.26 9.28 9.36
N PHE A 181 -21.29 10.08 9.12
CA PHE A 181 -21.32 11.50 9.38
C PHE A 181 -22.50 11.84 10.29
N ASP A 182 -22.31 12.80 11.18
CA ASP A 182 -23.27 13.20 12.20
C ASP A 182 -23.87 12.02 12.96
N ALA A 183 -25.20 12.02 13.15
CA ALA A 183 -25.93 11.00 13.89
C ALA A 183 -26.24 9.73 13.09
N ASN A 184 -25.73 9.60 11.86
CA ASN A 184 -25.98 8.41 11.03
C ASN A 184 -25.26 7.15 11.56
N GLU A 185 -25.70 5.99 11.09
CA GLU A 185 -25.11 4.71 11.43
C GLU A 185 -23.78 4.45 10.70
N TYR A 186 -22.89 3.66 11.32
CA TYR A 186 -21.69 3.18 10.64
C TYR A 186 -22.06 2.31 9.45
N GLY A 187 -21.52 2.65 8.28
CA GLY A 187 -21.93 2.06 7.02
C GLY A 187 -22.60 3.08 6.10
N SER A 188 -22.99 4.25 6.61
CA SER A 188 -23.56 5.33 5.79
C SER A 188 -22.50 6.06 4.96
N TRP A 189 -21.21 5.87 5.24
CA TRP A 189 -20.12 6.47 4.50
C TRP A 189 -18.90 5.53 4.49
N ASN A 190 -18.91 4.53 3.63
CA ASN A 190 -17.79 3.60 3.52
C ASN A 190 -16.70 4.16 2.62
N GLY A 191 -15.51 3.60 2.76
CA GLY A 191 -14.43 3.88 1.83
C GLY A 191 -13.50 2.71 1.63
N THR A 192 -12.94 2.67 0.42
CA THR A 192 -11.94 1.70 -0.02
C THR A 192 -10.74 2.44 -0.55
N ARG A 193 -9.55 2.08 -0.07
CA ARG A 193 -8.29 2.69 -0.48
C ARG A 193 -8.09 2.53 -1.99
N VAL A 194 -7.83 3.64 -2.67
CA VAL A 194 -7.42 3.64 -4.07
C VAL A 194 -6.04 3.04 -4.14
N ARG A 195 -5.98 1.91 -4.83
CA ARG A 195 -4.72 1.31 -5.25
C ARG A 195 -4.33 2.08 -6.50
N GLU A 196 -3.17 2.73 -6.51
CA GLU A 196 -2.68 3.47 -7.68
C GLU A 196 -2.74 2.59 -8.94
N ASN A 197 -3.79 2.82 -9.74
CA ASN A 197 -3.82 2.54 -11.16
C ASN A 197 -3.28 3.80 -11.82
N THR A 198 -2.02 3.78 -12.24
CA THR A 198 -1.46 4.82 -13.09
C THR A 198 -2.15 4.72 -14.45
N THR A 199 -3.23 5.48 -14.64
CA THR A 199 -3.82 5.72 -15.95
C THR A 199 -4.21 7.19 -16.03
N THR A 200 -3.26 8.01 -16.45
CA THR A 200 -3.48 9.28 -17.16
C THR A 200 -2.14 9.74 -17.71
N SER A 201 -1.87 9.39 -18.97
CA SER A 201 -0.99 10.17 -19.82
C SER A 201 -1.77 10.47 -21.08
N SER A 202 -2.35 11.68 -21.13
CA SER A 202 -2.79 12.28 -22.37
C SER A 202 -1.59 12.89 -23.08
N THR A 203 -1.67 12.80 -24.41
CA THR A 203 -0.91 13.49 -25.48
C THR A 203 0.54 13.06 -25.73
N THR A 204 0.66 12.27 -26.80
CA THR A 204 1.66 12.36 -27.89
C THR A 204 3.09 12.70 -27.51
N ASP A 205 3.92 11.66 -27.38
CA ASP A 205 5.19 11.61 -28.12
C ASP A 205 5.60 10.15 -28.37
N ARG A 206 5.70 9.78 -29.65
CA ARG A 206 6.42 8.57 -30.08
C ARG A 206 7.90 8.92 -30.06
N SER A 207 8.56 8.64 -28.95
CA SER A 207 10.03 8.56 -28.91
C SER A 207 10.47 7.66 -27.75
N THR A 208 10.96 6.46 -28.11
CA THR A 208 11.66 5.44 -27.31
C THR A 208 11.33 5.32 -25.81
N ALA A 209 10.49 4.34 -25.46
CA ALA A 209 10.23 3.94 -24.07
C ALA A 209 11.53 3.52 -23.32
N PRO A 210 11.79 3.98 -22.09
CA PRO A 210 12.88 3.45 -21.27
C PRO A 210 12.51 2.04 -20.77
N GLN A 211 13.32 1.04 -21.15
CA GLN A 211 13.15 -0.37 -20.79
C GLN A 211 13.91 -0.69 -19.49
N PRO A 212 13.27 -1.01 -18.36
CA PRO A 212 13.95 -1.74 -17.30
C PRO A 212 13.95 -3.22 -17.67
N LYS A 213 15.17 -3.76 -17.69
CA LYS A 213 15.52 -5.04 -18.29
C LYS A 213 16.30 -5.78 -17.20
N PHE A 214 15.58 -6.44 -16.29
CA PHE A 214 16.16 -7.17 -15.16
C PHE A 214 15.54 -8.56 -15.01
N LYS A 215 16.26 -9.48 -14.38
CA LYS A 215 15.70 -10.80 -14.02
C LYS A 215 15.36 -10.79 -12.54
N LEU A 216 14.14 -11.20 -12.20
CA LEU A 216 13.76 -11.47 -10.82
C LEU A 216 14.18 -12.89 -10.46
N LYS A 217 15.12 -13.04 -9.53
CA LYS A 217 15.47 -14.34 -8.96
C LYS A 217 14.73 -14.53 -7.65
N ILE A 218 14.12 -15.69 -7.49
CA ILE A 218 13.41 -16.11 -6.28
C ILE A 218 14.06 -17.41 -5.80
N THR A 219 14.60 -17.39 -4.59
CA THR A 219 15.26 -18.52 -3.94
C THR A 219 14.41 -19.00 -2.78
N LEU A 220 13.99 -20.26 -2.77
CA LEU A 220 13.46 -20.89 -1.55
C LEU A 220 14.65 -21.33 -0.70
N ASN A 221 14.91 -20.61 0.39
CA ASN A 221 16.08 -20.86 1.23
C ASN A 221 15.84 -22.05 2.14
N SER A 222 14.73 -22.03 2.88
CA SER A 222 14.43 -23.06 3.86
C SER A 222 12.95 -23.26 4.10
N PHE A 223 12.64 -24.41 4.67
CA PHE A 223 11.30 -24.84 5.01
C PHE A 223 11.31 -25.57 6.35
N LYS A 224 10.32 -25.33 7.20
CA LYS A 224 10.20 -25.95 8.52
C LYS A 224 8.82 -26.57 8.67
N CYS A 225 8.79 -27.85 9.03
CA CYS A 225 7.58 -28.51 9.50
C CYS A 225 7.36 -28.19 10.99
N ASN A 226 6.24 -27.58 11.35
CA ASN A 226 5.91 -27.22 12.74
C ASN A 226 4.98 -28.24 13.41
N GLY A 227 4.39 -29.15 12.63
CA GLY A 227 3.68 -30.31 13.11
C GLY A 227 3.49 -31.28 11.95
N ALA A 228 3.64 -32.57 12.21
CA ALA A 228 3.29 -33.62 11.26
C ALA A 228 2.17 -34.44 11.90
N ASP A 229 1.05 -34.58 11.21
CA ASP A 229 0.02 -35.56 11.58
C ASP A 229 0.46 -36.94 11.18
N ASN A 230 1.27 -37.02 10.11
CA ASN A 230 2.07 -38.16 9.71
C ASN A 230 1.35 -39.50 9.88
N LEU A 231 0.06 -39.54 9.51
CA LEU A 231 -0.82 -40.67 9.80
C LEU A 231 -0.24 -41.98 9.22
N PHE A 232 0.63 -41.88 8.19
CA PHE A 232 1.25 -43.01 7.51
C PHE A 232 2.75 -42.85 7.17
N ASN A 233 3.49 -41.91 7.78
CA ASN A 233 4.93 -41.66 7.53
C ASN A 233 5.32 -41.28 6.07
N ARG A 234 4.47 -40.55 5.32
CA ARG A 234 4.66 -40.32 3.86
C ARG A 234 4.17 -38.95 3.34
N GLU A 235 4.20 -37.91 4.17
CA GLU A 235 3.94 -36.56 3.66
C GLU A 235 4.95 -36.22 2.54
N GLN A 236 4.46 -35.89 1.35
CA GLN A 236 5.27 -35.34 0.26
C GLN A 236 4.70 -33.98 -0.14
N GLY A 237 5.57 -32.98 -0.19
CA GLY A 237 5.16 -31.62 -0.54
C GLY A 237 6.06 -31.02 -1.57
N PHE A 238 5.48 -30.30 -2.53
CA PHE A 238 6.25 -29.46 -3.43
C PHE A 238 5.84 -28.01 -3.30
N VAL A 239 6.83 -27.14 -3.47
CA VAL A 239 6.66 -25.70 -3.52
C VAL A 239 6.98 -25.24 -4.92
N TYR A 240 6.03 -24.53 -5.54
CA TYR A 240 6.28 -23.86 -6.79
C TYR A 240 6.08 -22.37 -6.64
N VAL A 241 6.91 -21.64 -7.35
CA VAL A 241 6.77 -20.20 -7.49
C VAL A 241 6.42 -19.92 -8.94
N VAL A 242 5.36 -19.16 -9.11
CA VAL A 242 4.87 -18.72 -10.41
C VAL A 242 4.68 -17.21 -10.28
N PRO A 243 5.67 -16.40 -10.66
CA PRO A 243 5.37 -15.02 -10.99
C PRO A 243 4.39 -15.05 -12.16
N SER A 244 3.18 -14.57 -11.89
CA SER A 244 2.15 -14.41 -12.89
C SER A 244 1.85 -12.93 -13.03
N LEU A 245 1.88 -12.44 -14.26
CA LEU A 245 1.33 -11.14 -14.62
C LEU A 245 -0.11 -11.40 -15.11
N GLN A 246 -1.12 -11.25 -14.26
CA GLN A 246 -2.50 -11.41 -14.71
C GLN A 246 -3.00 -10.11 -15.35
N THR A 247 -3.46 -10.19 -16.60
CA THR A 247 -4.34 -9.16 -17.16
C THR A 247 -5.78 -9.43 -16.71
N MET A 248 -6.57 -8.36 -16.64
CA MET A 248 -7.84 -8.25 -15.93
C MET A 248 -8.80 -9.44 -15.97
N GLY A 249 -9.30 -9.82 -14.78
CA GLY A 249 -10.74 -9.98 -14.55
C GLY A 249 -11.43 -11.23 -15.09
N VAL A 250 -10.72 -12.22 -15.64
CA VAL A 250 -11.33 -13.50 -16.02
C VAL A 250 -10.70 -14.62 -15.20
N ASP A 251 -11.50 -15.25 -14.33
CA ASP A 251 -11.16 -16.55 -13.76
C ASP A 251 -11.13 -17.56 -14.90
N VAL A 252 -9.95 -17.85 -15.44
CA VAL A 252 -9.82 -18.90 -16.43
C VAL A 252 -9.14 -20.11 -15.82
N LYS A 253 -9.87 -21.22 -15.91
CA LYS A 253 -9.38 -22.55 -15.51
C LYS A 253 -8.08 -22.87 -16.26
N PRO A 254 -7.13 -23.55 -15.62
CA PRO A 254 -5.86 -23.89 -16.23
C PRO A 254 -6.07 -24.97 -17.29
N GLY A 255 -6.02 -24.57 -18.55
CA GLY A 255 -6.15 -25.45 -19.72
C GLY A 255 -6.79 -24.68 -20.87
N ASN A 256 -5.99 -24.43 -21.91
CA ASN A 256 -6.32 -23.75 -23.17
C ASN A 256 -6.32 -22.22 -23.15
N PHE A 257 -5.20 -21.64 -23.59
CA PHE A 257 -5.21 -20.33 -24.26
C PHE A 257 -4.29 -20.32 -25.48
N ASN A 258 -4.91 -20.55 -26.64
CA ASN A 258 -4.56 -19.86 -27.87
C ASN A 258 -5.63 -18.78 -28.08
N ILE A 259 -5.29 -17.52 -27.82
CA ILE A 259 -5.99 -16.39 -28.43
C ILE A 259 -4.92 -15.49 -29.04
N GLN A 260 -4.99 -15.38 -30.38
CA GLN A 260 -4.35 -14.35 -31.17
C GLN A 260 -5.23 -13.10 -31.11
N THR A 261 -4.84 -12.10 -30.33
CA THR A 261 -5.22 -10.69 -30.55
C THR A 261 -4.21 -9.81 -29.83
N GLY A 262 -3.39 -9.07 -30.59
CA GLY A 262 -2.86 -7.74 -30.26
C GLY A 262 -1.90 -7.55 -29.07
N ASP A 263 -2.16 -8.12 -27.90
CA ASP A 263 -1.41 -7.86 -26.66
C ASP A 263 -0.76 -9.13 -26.13
N GLN A 264 0.55 -9.02 -25.92
CA GLN A 264 1.45 -10.15 -25.69
C GLN A 264 1.02 -11.03 -24.52
N LYS A 265 0.92 -12.34 -24.79
CA LYS A 265 0.72 -13.42 -23.81
C LYS A 265 1.60 -13.20 -22.58
N VAL A 266 0.99 -13.13 -21.39
CA VAL A 266 1.74 -13.37 -20.16
C VAL A 266 1.92 -14.88 -20.02
N SER A 267 3.14 -15.37 -20.22
CA SER A 267 3.46 -16.76 -19.91
C SER A 267 3.55 -16.95 -18.39
N GLU A 268 2.65 -17.74 -17.82
CA GLU A 268 2.88 -18.34 -16.49
C GLU A 268 4.08 -19.30 -16.61
N HIS A 269 5.23 -18.93 -16.06
CA HIS A 269 6.35 -19.84 -15.93
C HIS A 269 6.29 -20.56 -14.59
N ARG A 270 6.12 -21.89 -14.65
CA ARG A 270 6.06 -22.76 -13.47
C ARG A 270 7.44 -23.32 -13.19
N SER A 271 8.00 -22.94 -12.05
CA SER A 271 9.24 -23.54 -11.55
C SER A 271 8.96 -24.17 -10.20
N SER A 272 9.14 -25.49 -10.13
CA SER A 272 9.14 -26.23 -8.86
C SER A 272 10.48 -25.97 -8.17
N LEU A 273 10.44 -25.34 -6.99
CA LEU A 273 11.66 -25.05 -6.21
C LEU A 273 12.02 -26.18 -5.27
N TYR A 274 11.08 -27.08 -4.97
CA TYR A 274 11.37 -28.24 -4.14
C TYR A 274 10.42 -29.38 -4.47
N THR A 275 11.01 -30.55 -4.71
CA THR A 275 10.33 -31.84 -4.81
C THR A 275 11.14 -32.84 -3.98
N PRO A 276 10.62 -33.35 -2.87
CA PRO A 276 11.19 -34.51 -2.21
C PRO A 276 11.29 -35.63 -3.25
N ASP A 277 12.38 -36.38 -3.21
CA ASP A 277 12.46 -37.65 -3.94
C ASP A 277 11.27 -38.51 -3.50
N ALA A 278 10.48 -38.99 -4.47
CA ALA A 278 9.35 -39.88 -4.22
C ALA A 278 9.77 -41.19 -3.50
N ARG A 279 11.08 -41.44 -3.39
CA ARG A 279 11.71 -42.57 -2.70
C ARG A 279 12.12 -42.28 -1.25
N PHE A 280 11.97 -41.05 -0.73
CA PHE A 280 12.20 -40.79 0.70
C PHE A 280 11.17 -41.58 1.51
N LYS A 281 11.65 -42.66 2.13
CA LYS A 281 10.92 -43.46 3.13
C LYS A 281 10.91 -42.79 4.51
N GLU A 282 11.41 -41.56 4.61
CA GLU A 282 11.67 -40.87 5.87
C GLU A 282 10.78 -39.64 6.04
N ASN A 283 10.39 -39.41 7.28
CA ASN A 283 9.47 -38.35 7.70
C ASN A 283 10.07 -36.95 7.51
N TYR A 284 9.22 -35.95 7.23
CA TYR A 284 9.66 -34.56 7.41
C TYR A 284 10.05 -34.33 8.87
N PRO A 285 11.28 -33.88 9.16
CA PRO A 285 11.69 -33.59 10.52
C PRO A 285 10.86 -32.41 11.08
N VAL A 286 10.07 -32.70 12.11
CA VAL A 286 9.29 -31.69 12.83
C VAL A 286 10.22 -30.84 13.68
N GLY A 287 10.01 -29.52 13.69
CA GLY A 287 10.78 -28.59 14.51
C GLY A 287 12.11 -28.16 13.89
N THR A 288 12.60 -28.84 12.85
CA THR A 288 13.87 -28.54 12.18
C THR A 288 13.66 -27.84 10.84
N ALA A 289 14.41 -26.77 10.60
CA ALA A 289 14.40 -26.09 9.31
C ALA A 289 15.31 -26.83 8.30
N ILE A 290 14.71 -27.32 7.23
CA ILE A 290 15.38 -27.95 6.09
C ILE A 290 15.87 -26.85 5.16
N GLN A 291 17.16 -26.84 4.85
CA GLN A 291 17.75 -25.93 3.86
C GLN A 291 17.53 -26.50 2.46
N ILE A 292 17.10 -25.64 1.53
CA ILE A 292 16.74 -26.01 0.15
C ILE A 292 17.65 -25.24 -0.83
N ASN A 293 17.74 -23.92 -0.67
CA ASN A 293 18.55 -23.00 -1.49
C ASN A 293 18.33 -23.12 -3.01
N ASN A 294 17.15 -23.54 -3.46
CA ASN A 294 16.84 -23.67 -4.88
C ASN A 294 16.25 -22.37 -5.42
N SER A 295 16.65 -21.98 -6.63
CA SER A 295 16.33 -20.68 -7.23
C SER A 295 15.62 -20.84 -8.57
N ALA A 296 14.65 -19.98 -8.83
CA ALA A 296 14.08 -19.75 -10.16
C ALA A 296 14.34 -18.31 -10.58
N VAL A 297 14.60 -18.10 -11.86
CA VAL A 297 14.93 -16.80 -12.44
C VAL A 297 13.93 -16.48 -13.54
N TYR A 298 13.33 -15.30 -13.45
CA TYR A 298 12.25 -14.88 -14.33
C TYR A 298 12.61 -13.56 -15.00
N PRO A 299 12.56 -13.48 -16.34
CA PRO A 299 12.75 -12.22 -17.03
C PRO A 299 11.58 -11.28 -16.74
N ILE A 300 11.86 -10.05 -16.34
CA ILE A 300 10.87 -8.99 -16.22
C ILE A 300 11.15 -7.96 -17.30
N ILE A 301 10.25 -7.90 -18.28
CA ILE A 301 10.37 -7.05 -19.47
C ILE A 301 9.48 -5.79 -19.39
N TYR A 302 8.65 -5.69 -18.35
CA TYR A 302 7.74 -4.57 -18.16
C TYR A 302 8.31 -3.58 -17.15
N PRO A 303 8.13 -2.27 -17.36
CA PRO A 303 8.48 -1.29 -16.35
C PRO A 303 7.63 -1.39 -15.08
N ILE A 304 8.26 -1.11 -13.94
CA ILE A 304 7.69 -1.31 -12.59
C ILE A 304 6.39 -0.53 -12.40
N ASN A 305 6.26 0.65 -13.04
CA ASN A 305 5.05 1.46 -13.00
C ASN A 305 3.82 0.81 -13.67
N LEU A 306 4.01 -0.21 -14.52
CA LEU A 306 2.91 -1.00 -15.09
C LEU A 306 2.44 -2.13 -14.16
N PHE A 307 3.18 -2.44 -13.09
CA PHE A 307 2.75 -3.42 -12.09
C PHE A 307 1.63 -2.81 -11.23
N GLN A 308 0.39 -3.23 -11.46
CA GLN A 308 -0.79 -2.84 -10.68
C GLN A 308 -1.06 -3.80 -9.51
N PRO A 309 -1.41 -3.31 -8.31
CA PRO A 309 -1.74 -4.18 -7.18
C PRO A 309 -2.94 -5.09 -7.48
N GLY A 310 -2.83 -6.38 -7.17
CA GLY A 310 -3.87 -7.39 -7.43
C GLY A 310 -3.87 -7.95 -8.85
N ARG A 311 -3.01 -7.44 -9.73
CA ARG A 311 -2.81 -7.98 -11.09
C ARG A 311 -1.48 -8.68 -11.26
N TYR A 312 -0.46 -8.31 -10.50
CA TYR A 312 0.89 -8.82 -10.69
C TYR A 312 1.45 -9.35 -9.37
N ALA A 313 1.49 -10.67 -9.25
CA ALA A 313 1.93 -11.34 -8.05
C ALA A 313 2.89 -12.50 -8.36
N ALA A 314 3.86 -12.70 -7.49
CA ALA A 314 4.48 -14.00 -7.30
C ALA A 314 3.48 -14.86 -6.55
N LYS A 315 2.85 -15.79 -7.27
CA LYS A 315 2.06 -16.85 -6.67
C LYS A 315 3.04 -17.89 -6.16
N MET A 316 3.27 -17.89 -4.85
CA MET A 316 3.87 -19.01 -4.17
C MET A 316 2.75 -19.99 -3.83
N GLN A 317 2.75 -21.14 -4.47
CA GLN A 317 1.79 -22.17 -4.15
C GLN A 317 2.51 -23.36 -3.55
N PHE A 318 1.95 -23.77 -2.43
CA PHE A 318 2.41 -24.85 -1.63
C PHE A 318 1.40 -25.98 -1.74
N VAL A 319 1.85 -27.12 -2.22
CA VAL A 319 1.01 -28.32 -2.33
C VAL A 319 1.67 -29.41 -1.51
N PHE A 320 1.04 -29.74 -0.40
CA PHE A 320 1.37 -30.91 0.41
C PHE A 320 0.29 -31.95 0.22
N ARG A 321 0.72 -33.20 0.03
CA ARG A 321 -0.16 -34.36 -0.07
C ARG A 321 0.46 -35.48 0.75
N GLU A 322 -0.38 -36.17 1.50
CA GLU A 322 -0.05 -37.53 1.92
C GLU A 322 -0.32 -38.45 0.71
N PHE A 323 0.71 -39.16 0.23
CA PHE A 323 0.51 -40.17 -0.83
C PHE A 323 0.03 -41.49 -0.21
N PRO A 324 -0.87 -42.21 -0.89
CA PRO A 324 -1.48 -43.38 -0.30
C PRO A 324 -0.53 -44.57 -0.13
N VAL A 325 -0.90 -45.45 0.80
CA VAL A 325 -0.38 -46.82 0.87
C VAL A 325 -1.09 -47.65 -0.21
N ILE A 326 -0.32 -48.51 -0.88
CA ILE A 326 -0.86 -49.53 -1.80
C ILE A 326 -1.87 -50.37 -0.99
N SER A 327 -3.14 -50.39 -1.39
CA SER A 327 -4.13 -51.27 -0.77
C SER A 327 -3.74 -52.74 -0.95
N LYS A 328 -4.17 -53.64 -0.06
CA LYS A 328 -4.05 -55.11 -0.27
C LYS A 328 -4.83 -55.45 -1.55
N GLY A 329 -4.14 -55.46 -2.69
CA GLY A 329 -4.75 -55.56 -4.03
C GLY A 329 -4.07 -54.72 -5.12
N GLY A 330 -3.09 -53.86 -4.79
CA GLY A 330 -2.28 -53.14 -5.78
C GLY A 330 -2.87 -51.83 -6.31
N ALA A 331 -4.10 -51.46 -5.89
CA ALA A 331 -4.71 -50.19 -6.30
C ALA A 331 -4.26 -49.03 -5.40
N LEU A 332 -3.90 -47.91 -6.04
CA LEU A 332 -3.65 -46.62 -5.39
C LEU A 332 -4.99 -45.98 -5.01
N VAL A 333 -5.28 -45.84 -3.72
CA VAL A 333 -6.51 -45.18 -3.23
C VAL A 333 -6.15 -43.83 -2.62
N PHE A 334 -6.49 -42.72 -3.27
CA PHE A 334 -6.21 -41.38 -2.74
C PHE A 334 -7.26 -40.98 -1.70
N ALA A 335 -6.84 -40.67 -0.47
CA ALA A 335 -7.70 -39.94 0.46
C ALA A 335 -7.74 -38.47 0.01
N GLU A 336 -8.80 -38.03 -0.67
CA GLU A 336 -8.98 -36.62 -1.07
C GLU A 336 -8.96 -35.64 0.12
N ASN A 337 -9.13 -36.16 1.34
CA ASN A 337 -9.36 -35.40 2.56
C ASN A 337 -8.09 -34.85 3.26
N GLU A 338 -6.89 -35.21 2.80
CA GLU A 338 -5.59 -34.91 3.47
C GLU A 338 -4.63 -34.03 2.65
N ARG A 339 -5.15 -33.34 1.62
CA ARG A 339 -4.35 -32.41 0.83
C ARG A 339 -4.34 -31.02 1.46
N ILE A 340 -3.17 -30.51 1.84
CA ILE A 340 -2.97 -29.09 2.14
C ILE A 340 -2.53 -28.38 0.86
N ASN A 341 -3.44 -27.60 0.28
CA ASN A 341 -3.14 -26.74 -0.86
C ASN A 341 -3.25 -25.28 -0.42
N ALA A 342 -2.11 -24.65 -0.19
CA ALA A 342 -2.06 -23.26 0.23
C ALA A 342 -1.50 -22.39 -0.90
N LYS A 343 -2.25 -21.35 -1.25
CA LYS A 343 -1.80 -20.32 -2.20
C LYS A 343 -1.44 -19.07 -1.42
N ARG A 344 -0.30 -18.49 -1.75
CA ARG A 344 0.23 -17.24 -1.20
C ARG A 344 0.56 -16.33 -2.36
N ASN A 345 -0.10 -15.18 -2.39
CA ASN A 345 0.17 -14.15 -3.38
C ASN A 345 1.08 -13.12 -2.74
N ILE A 346 2.22 -12.86 -3.37
CA ILE A 346 3.12 -11.76 -3.01
C ILE A 346 3.04 -10.76 -4.13
N GLU A 347 2.45 -9.60 -3.85
CA GLU A 347 2.36 -8.51 -4.81
C GLU A 347 3.75 -8.06 -5.23
N LEU A 348 4.03 -8.15 -6.54
CA LEU A 348 5.37 -7.86 -7.05
C LEU A 348 5.67 -6.37 -7.08
N LYS A 349 4.65 -5.49 -7.16
CA LYS A 349 4.85 -4.03 -7.29
C LYS A 349 5.77 -3.50 -6.18
N GLU A 350 5.44 -3.79 -4.92
CA GLU A 350 6.17 -3.26 -3.77
C GLU A 350 7.51 -3.96 -3.54
N VAL A 351 7.59 -5.26 -3.87
CA VAL A 351 8.86 -5.99 -3.93
C VAL A 351 9.82 -5.34 -4.93
N LEU A 352 9.34 -5.07 -6.15
CA LEU A 352 10.15 -4.51 -7.22
C LEU A 352 10.53 -3.05 -6.96
N LYS A 353 9.64 -2.24 -6.38
CA LYS A 353 9.97 -0.88 -5.91
C LYS A 353 11.13 -0.90 -4.92
N PHE A 354 11.09 -1.79 -3.93
CA PHE A 354 12.19 -1.89 -2.96
C PHE A 354 13.47 -2.36 -3.63
N LEU A 355 13.42 -3.46 -4.40
CA LEU A 355 14.60 -4.05 -5.03
C LEU A 355 15.28 -3.13 -6.05
N SER A 356 14.50 -2.31 -6.77
CA SER A 356 15.02 -1.32 -7.72
C SER A 356 15.49 -0.02 -7.07
N GLY A 357 15.26 0.15 -5.76
CA GLY A 357 15.67 1.33 -5.02
C GLY A 357 14.69 2.51 -5.05
N GLN A 358 13.49 2.33 -5.61
CA GLN A 358 12.42 3.34 -5.59
C GLN A 358 11.86 3.58 -4.19
N THR A 359 11.90 2.57 -3.33
CA THR A 359 11.53 2.65 -1.91
C THR A 359 12.67 2.15 -1.03
N ARG A 360 12.68 2.53 0.25
CA ARG A 360 13.63 2.06 1.27
C ARG A 360 12.94 1.05 2.19
N ALA A 361 13.71 0.34 3.01
CA ALA A 361 13.14 -0.61 3.97
C ALA A 361 12.21 0.12 4.96
N GLU A 362 12.58 1.33 5.36
CA GLU A 362 11.91 2.16 6.36
C GLU A 362 10.49 2.57 5.97
N ASP A 363 10.20 2.56 4.66
CA ASP A 363 8.91 2.87 4.05
C ASP A 363 7.84 1.82 4.39
N TYR A 364 8.26 0.63 4.82
CA TYR A 364 7.38 -0.48 5.17
C TYR A 364 7.32 -0.65 6.70
N PRO A 365 6.13 -0.81 7.32
CA PRO A 365 5.98 -0.87 8.77
C PRO A 365 6.61 -2.13 9.36
N LEU A 366 7.20 -1.99 10.56
CA LEU A 366 7.65 -3.13 11.35
C LEU A 366 6.45 -3.98 11.79
N VAL A 367 6.67 -5.28 11.92
CA VAL A 367 5.70 -6.24 12.46
C VAL A 367 6.12 -6.60 13.88
N ASN A 368 5.26 -6.31 14.85
CA ASN A 368 5.54 -6.59 16.26
C ASN A 368 5.86 -8.08 16.48
N GLY A 369 6.86 -8.36 17.32
CA GLY A 369 7.25 -9.73 17.67
C GLY A 369 8.04 -10.48 16.59
N THR A 370 8.51 -9.81 15.53
CA THR A 370 9.18 -10.48 14.39
C THR A 370 10.64 -10.08 14.17
N ASN A 371 11.31 -9.59 15.23
CA ASN A 371 12.72 -9.20 15.20
C ASN A 371 13.06 -8.32 13.99
N GLY A 372 12.42 -7.16 13.84
CA GLY A 372 12.78 -6.20 12.79
C GLY A 372 12.19 -6.46 11.40
N ARG A 373 11.40 -7.54 11.20
CA ARG A 373 10.70 -7.77 9.93
C ARG A 373 9.61 -6.73 9.70
N ARG A 374 9.30 -6.51 8.43
CA ARG A 374 8.38 -5.50 7.92
C ARG A 374 7.24 -6.12 7.13
N ARG A 375 6.15 -5.37 6.94
CA ARG A 375 4.99 -5.79 6.16
C ARG A 375 4.96 -5.06 4.82
N LEU A 376 5.06 -5.80 3.72
CA LEU A 376 4.73 -5.25 2.41
C LEU A 376 3.19 -5.22 2.23
N PRO A 377 2.63 -4.19 1.57
CA PRO A 377 1.20 -4.13 1.28
C PRO A 377 0.66 -5.40 0.63
N ASN A 378 -0.54 -5.84 1.04
CA ASN A 378 -1.25 -7.01 0.51
C ASN A 378 -0.48 -8.35 0.60
N SER A 379 0.50 -8.46 1.50
CA SER A 379 1.18 -9.72 1.76
C SER A 379 0.87 -10.25 3.17
N ASN A 380 0.59 -11.55 3.24
CA ASN A 380 0.48 -12.26 4.52
C ASN A 380 1.85 -12.61 5.11
N ASP A 381 2.93 -12.40 4.36
CA ASP A 381 4.29 -12.71 4.77
C ASP A 381 4.96 -11.49 5.40
N THR A 382 5.97 -11.76 6.22
CA THR A 382 6.82 -10.73 6.86
C THR A 382 8.18 -10.72 6.19
N PHE A 383 8.82 -9.56 6.14
CA PHE A 383 9.97 -9.36 5.28
C PHE A 383 11.15 -8.74 6.01
N TRP A 384 12.33 -9.33 5.87
CA TRP A 384 13.59 -8.61 6.05
C TRP A 384 13.94 -7.92 4.73
N LEU A 385 14.08 -6.59 4.77
CA LEU A 385 14.39 -5.77 3.62
C LEU A 385 15.82 -5.24 3.80
N GLU A 386 16.77 -5.77 3.04
CA GLU A 386 18.19 -5.51 3.24
C GLU A 386 18.79 -4.78 2.05
N SER A 387 19.72 -3.87 2.32
CA SER A 387 20.57 -3.21 1.33
C SER A 387 22.02 -3.43 1.74
N ILE A 388 22.76 -4.27 1.00
CA ILE A 388 24.14 -4.65 1.32
C ILE A 388 24.98 -4.54 0.05
N GLY A 389 26.07 -3.78 0.10
CA GLY A 389 27.00 -3.65 -1.03
C GLY A 389 26.34 -3.14 -2.32
N GLY A 390 25.38 -2.20 -2.21
CA GLY A 390 24.62 -1.68 -3.35
C GLY A 390 23.56 -2.63 -3.92
N LYS A 391 23.48 -3.87 -3.42
CA LYS A 391 22.43 -4.84 -3.76
C LYS A 391 21.30 -4.79 -2.75
N ARG A 392 20.11 -5.17 -3.20
CA ARG A 392 18.90 -5.19 -2.37
C ARG A 392 18.26 -6.57 -2.36
N TYR A 393 17.79 -6.97 -1.19
CA TYR A 393 17.23 -8.30 -0.96
C TYR A 393 15.90 -8.20 -0.21
N VAL A 394 14.90 -8.92 -0.69
CA VAL A 394 13.65 -9.13 0.03
C VAL A 394 13.63 -10.56 0.55
N ARG A 395 13.82 -10.74 1.86
CA ARG A 395 13.75 -12.04 2.52
C ARG A 395 12.36 -12.20 3.14
N GLY A 396 11.50 -12.98 2.51
CA GLY A 396 10.15 -13.23 2.98
C GLY A 396 10.08 -14.45 3.90
N TYR A 397 9.23 -14.34 4.93
CA TYR A 397 8.94 -15.37 5.91
C TYR A 397 7.43 -15.49 6.04
N GLY A 398 6.91 -16.69 5.80
CA GLY A 398 5.48 -16.96 5.84
C GLY A 398 5.16 -18.27 6.52
N ASP A 399 3.91 -18.36 6.96
CA ASP A 399 3.35 -19.54 7.61
C ASP A 399 2.17 -20.08 6.79
N ILE A 400 2.11 -21.40 6.71
CA ILE A 400 1.01 -22.16 6.13
C ILE A 400 0.19 -22.70 7.29
N ILE A 401 -1.03 -22.19 7.39
CA ILE A 401 -1.98 -22.60 8.41
C ILE A 401 -2.81 -23.73 7.84
N GLU A 402 -2.91 -24.83 8.59
CA GLU A 402 -3.80 -25.93 8.27
C GLU A 402 -5.27 -25.47 8.43
N PRO A 403 -6.09 -25.46 7.37
CA PRO A 403 -7.43 -24.87 7.43
C PRO A 403 -8.35 -25.52 8.47
N LYS A 404 -8.21 -26.83 8.68
CA LYS A 404 -9.05 -27.59 9.61
C LYS A 404 -8.68 -27.39 11.08
N LYS A 405 -7.40 -27.15 11.37
CA LYS A 405 -6.87 -27.08 12.75
C LYS A 405 -6.51 -25.67 13.20
N GLY A 406 -6.42 -24.71 12.28
CA GLY A 406 -6.03 -23.33 12.58
C GLY A 406 -4.59 -23.20 13.10
N LYS A 407 -3.78 -24.26 13.01
CA LYS A 407 -2.39 -24.30 13.49
C LYS A 407 -1.42 -24.13 12.34
N ILE A 408 -0.26 -23.55 12.62
CA ILE A 408 0.83 -23.48 11.64
C ILE A 408 1.32 -24.91 11.37
N ARG A 409 1.13 -25.36 10.13
CA ARG A 409 1.68 -26.63 9.66
C ARG A 409 3.12 -26.47 9.22
N PHE A 410 3.38 -25.42 8.45
CA PHE A 410 4.68 -25.20 7.84
C PHE A 410 5.08 -23.73 7.89
N GLY A 411 6.35 -23.47 8.19
CA GLY A 411 6.98 -22.17 8.01
C GLY A 411 7.94 -22.22 6.82
N TYR A 412 8.08 -21.12 6.08
CA TYR A 412 8.99 -21.05 4.95
C TYR A 412 9.73 -19.72 4.88
N HIS A 413 10.91 -19.75 4.26
CA HIS A 413 11.78 -18.60 4.08
C HIS A 413 12.33 -18.58 2.65
N TYR A 414 12.20 -17.44 1.99
CA TYR A 414 12.63 -17.24 0.61
C TYR A 414 13.28 -15.86 0.44
N THR A 415 14.14 -15.73 -0.56
CA THR A 415 14.82 -14.48 -0.93
C THR A 415 14.42 -14.10 -2.34
N MET A 416 14.17 -12.81 -2.58
CA MET A 416 14.04 -12.24 -3.90
C MET A 416 15.12 -11.20 -4.13
N GLU A 417 15.73 -11.22 -5.31
CA GLU A 417 16.75 -10.27 -5.75
C GLU A 417 16.56 -9.93 -7.24
N LEU A 418 17.01 -8.74 -7.64
CA LEU A 418 17.15 -8.39 -9.05
C LEU A 418 18.56 -8.74 -9.53
N LEU A 419 18.61 -9.47 -10.65
CA LEU A 419 19.84 -9.72 -11.37
C LEU A 419 19.93 -8.77 -12.58
N PRO A 420 21.15 -8.33 -12.94
CA PRO A 420 21.36 -7.74 -14.26
C PRO A 420 20.95 -8.73 -15.35
N LEU A 421 20.52 -8.23 -16.50
CA LEU A 421 20.15 -9.08 -17.62
C LEU A 421 21.33 -9.89 -18.16
#